data_AF-A0A7L1WNH3-F1
#
_entry.id   AF-A0A7L1WNH3-F1
#
_cell.length_a   1.000
_cell.length_b   1.000
_cell.length_c   1.000
_cell.angle_alpha   90.00
_cell.angle_beta   90.00
_cell.angle_gamma   90.00
#
_symmetry.space_group_name_H-M   'P 1'
#
loop_
_entity.id
_entity.type
_entity.pdbx_description
1 polymer ?
#
loop_
_entity_poly.entity_id
_entity_poly.type
_entity_poly.pdbx_seq_one_letter_code
_entity_poly.pdbx_strand_id
1 'polypeptide(L)' 'MKILFLLFPLILLLVQGAAGSATRCWRQRGFCSRLRCPYSTNAVGRCAPGLVCCKR' A
#
# COMPACT_ATOMS: atom_id res chain seq x y z
N MET A 1 -8.55 -25.22 18.80
CA MET A 1 -9.29 -23.94 18.78
C MET A 1 -8.47 -22.75 19.32
N LYS A 2 -7.17 -22.63 19.01
CA LYS A 2 -6.30 -21.55 19.54
C LYS A 2 -5.50 -20.80 18.46
N ILE A 3 -5.33 -21.42 17.29
CA ILE A 3 -4.61 -20.87 16.13
C ILE A 3 -5.34 -19.67 15.49
N LEU A 4 -6.68 -19.64 15.48
CA LEU A 4 -7.44 -18.50 14.92
C LEU A 4 -7.11 -17.17 15.62
N PHE A 5 -6.89 -17.19 16.94
CA PHE A 5 -6.61 -15.99 17.72
C PHE A 5 -5.20 -15.42 17.46
N LEU A 6 -4.25 -16.23 16.97
CA LEU A 6 -2.92 -15.75 16.57
C LEU A 6 -2.88 -15.21 15.14
N LEU A 7 -3.73 -15.71 14.24
CA LEU A 7 -3.83 -15.21 12.86
C LEU A 7 -4.38 -13.79 12.81
N PHE A 8 -5.35 -13.47 13.65
CA PHE A 8 -5.98 -12.15 13.69
C PHE A 8 -5.00 -10.98 13.93
N PRO A 9 -4.15 -10.98 14.98
CA PRO A 9 -3.19 -9.89 15.19
C PRO A 9 -2.15 -9.82 14.08
N LEU A 10 -1.74 -10.95 13.49
CA LEU A 10 -0.79 -10.98 12.39
C LEU A 10 -1.36 -10.27 11.14
N ILE A 11 -2.63 -10.54 10.80
CA ILE A 11 -3.34 -9.89 9.68
C ILE A 11 -3.49 -8.38 9.93
N LEU A 12 -3.80 -7.97 11.16
CA LEU A 12 -3.89 -6.55 11.51
C LEU A 12 -2.54 -5.83 11.38
N LEU A 13 -1.43 -6.48 11.77
CA LEU A 13 -0.09 -5.93 11.63
C LEU A 13 0.31 -5.74 10.16
N LEU A 14 -0.03 -6.73 9.32
CA LEU A 14 0.19 -6.69 7.86
C LEU A 14 -0.59 -5.55 7.19
N VAL A 15 -1.83 -5.31 7.61
CA VAL A 15 -2.68 -4.21 7.11
C VAL A 15 -2.10 -2.85 7.49
N GLN A 16 -1.56 -2.69 8.71
CA GLN A 16 -0.93 -1.42 9.13
C GLN A 16 0.33 -1.11 8.32
N GLY A 17 1.15 -2.14 8.03
CA GLY A 17 2.34 -2.01 7.18
C GLY A 17 2.00 -1.55 5.75
N ALA A 18 0.93 -2.10 5.17
CA ALA A 18 0.44 -1.69 3.84
C ALA A 18 -0.19 -0.28 3.84
N ALA A 19 -0.88 0.11 4.91
CA ALA A 19 -1.46 1.44 5.05
C ALA A 19 -0.38 2.53 5.18
N GLY A 20 0.76 2.24 5.81
CA GLY A 20 1.87 3.18 5.98
C GLY A 20 2.48 3.66 4.65
N SER A 21 2.61 2.76 3.66
CA SER A 21 3.11 3.10 2.32
C SER A 21 2.09 3.87 1.49
N ALA A 22 0.80 3.53 1.58
CA ALA A 22 -0.26 4.26 0.92
C ALA A 22 -0.41 5.70 1.46
N THR A 23 -0.45 5.87 2.77
CA THR A 23 -0.56 7.20 3.41
C THR A 23 0.63 8.11 3.07
N ARG A 24 1.85 7.54 2.96
CA ARG A 24 3.04 8.29 2.52
C ARG A 24 2.91 8.77 1.07
N CYS A 25 2.37 7.95 0.17
CA CYS A 25 2.09 8.34 -1.22
C CYS A 25 1.09 9.51 -1.28
N TRP A 26 0.02 9.42 -0.49
CA TRP A 26 -1.02 10.45 -0.41
C TRP A 26 -0.49 11.76 0.16
N ARG A 27 0.35 11.72 1.21
CA ARG A 27 1.03 12.92 1.75
C ARG A 27 1.89 13.62 0.71
N GLN A 28 2.45 12.89 -0.25
CA GLN A 28 3.23 13.47 -1.34
C GLN A 28 2.38 13.98 -2.52
N ARG A 29 1.06 14.10 -2.35
CA ARG A 29 0.08 14.40 -3.41
C ARG A 29 0.11 13.39 -4.56
N GLY A 30 0.53 12.16 -4.28
CA GLY A 30 0.44 11.02 -5.20
C GLY A 30 -0.79 10.17 -4.92
N PHE A 31 -1.01 9.16 -5.74
CA PHE A 31 -2.08 8.17 -5.59
C PHE A 31 -1.55 6.76 -5.86
N CYS A 32 -2.26 5.75 -5.37
CA CYS A 32 -1.88 4.36 -5.56
C CYS A 32 -2.61 3.78 -6.78
N SER A 33 -1.87 3.24 -7.75
CA SER A 33 -2.40 2.56 -8.93
C SER A 33 -2.02 1.08 -8.93
N ARG A 34 -2.82 0.23 -9.58
CA ARG A 34 -2.52 -1.20 -9.73
C ARG A 34 -1.52 -1.41 -10.88
N LEU A 35 -0.45 -2.17 -10.62
CA LEU A 35 0.63 -2.57 -11.54
C LEU A 35 1.44 -1.42 -12.18
N ARG A 36 0.79 -0.41 -12.77
CA ARG A 36 1.44 0.69 -13.50
C ARG A 36 0.74 2.01 -13.26
N CYS A 37 1.46 3.10 -13.53
CA CYS A 37 0.93 4.45 -13.49
C CYS A 37 0.25 4.83 -14.81
N PRO A 38 -0.87 5.57 -14.78
CA PRO A 38 -1.50 6.07 -15.99
C PRO A 38 -0.60 7.08 -16.73
N TYR A 39 -0.89 7.28 -18.02
CA TYR A 39 -0.22 8.28 -18.85
C TYR A 39 -0.22 9.65 -18.14
N SER A 40 0.92 10.35 -18.17
CA SER A 40 1.21 11.60 -17.44
C SER A 40 1.59 11.48 -15.95
N THR A 41 1.83 10.27 -15.42
CA THR A 41 2.31 10.09 -14.03
C THR A 41 3.46 9.09 -13.96
N ASN A 42 4.43 9.36 -13.09
CA ASN A 42 5.62 8.55 -12.87
C ASN A 42 5.48 7.68 -11.62
N ALA A 43 6.07 6.48 -11.66
CA ALA A 43 6.15 5.60 -10.51
C ALA A 43 7.26 6.07 -9.58
N VAL A 44 6.89 6.62 -8.43
CA VAL A 44 7.83 7.15 -7.42
C VAL A 44 8.05 6.19 -6.25
N GLY A 45 7.26 5.12 -6.15
CA GLY A 45 7.37 4.13 -5.09
C GLY A 45 6.30 3.05 -5.16
N ARG A 46 6.05 2.37 -4.04
CA ARG A 46 5.01 1.34 -3.91
C ARG A 46 4.10 1.65 -2.72
N CYS A 47 2.81 1.36 -2.89
CA CYS A 47 1.81 1.50 -1.83
C CYS A 47 1.50 0.17 -1.14
N ALA A 48 1.56 -0.95 -1.87
CA ALA A 48 1.32 -2.30 -1.37
C ALA A 48 1.87 -3.31 -2.38
N PRO A 49 1.94 -4.61 -2.08
CA PRO A 49 2.22 -5.63 -3.09
C PRO A 49 1.23 -5.50 -4.26
N GLY A 50 1.74 -5.26 -5.47
CA GLY A 50 0.91 -5.03 -6.67
C GLY A 50 0.34 -3.61 -6.85
N LEU A 51 0.53 -2.71 -5.88
CA LEU A 51 0.15 -1.29 -6.01
C LEU A 51 1.39 -0.39 -6.02
N VAL A 52 1.51 0.42 -7.08
CA VAL A 52 2.56 1.43 -7.25
C VAL A 52 2.06 2.81 -6.82
N CYS A 53 2.95 3.60 -6.24
CA CYS A 53 2.69 5.00 -5.95
C CYS A 53 3.01 5.83 -7.21
N CYS A 54 2.00 6.52 -7.72
CA CYS A 54 2.04 7.34 -8.91
C CYS A 54 1.95 8.81 -8.55
N LYS A 55 2.80 9.62 -9.17
CA LYS A 55 2.83 11.06 -8.96
C LYS A 55 3.10 11.76 -10.30
N ARG A 56 2.49 12.92 -10.53
CA ARG A 56 2.89 13.80 -11.63
C ARG A 56 4.31 14.32 -11.39
#